data_AF-A0A0K9NZX8-F1
#
_entry.id   AF-A0A0K9NZX8-F1
#
_cell.length_a   1.000
_cell.length_b   1.000
_cell.length_c   1.000
_cell.angle_alpha   90.00
_cell.angle_beta   90.00
_cell.angle_gamma   90.00
#
_symmetry.space_group_name_H-M   'P 1'
#
loop_
_entity.id
_entity.type
_entity.pdbx_description
1 polymer ?
#
loop_
_entity_poly.entity_id
_entity_poly.type
_entity_poly.pdbx_seq_one_letter_code
_entity_poly.pdbx_strand_id
1 'polypeptide(L)'
;MAAAVKSATLRSLFTRIRTFSTTAAASASTATSKPSSKETARLFRYSYIVAPDNLHPGMKIMNRSNSLTGWNQGLIDPLSQVGNSMPLSSMRIGTFVHCVEHRPGEGAKYVRSAGTSAKIMKLGEDGQCVLKMPSGREKIFDSKCQATIGRVSNPERKHRKLRKAGQSRWLGRRPVVRGVAMNPVDHPHGGGEGRTSGGRPSVSPWGKPTKGGYKTVLKKNHDDRAVTKKGGRRG
;
A
#
# COMPACT_ATOMS: atom_id res chain seq x y z
N MET A 1 34.94 7.27 -12.64
CA MET A 1 33.98 6.82 -11.61
C MET A 1 33.15 7.99 -11.07
N ALA A 2 32.20 8.51 -11.86
CA ALA A 2 31.14 9.40 -11.39
C ALA A 2 30.17 9.65 -12.55
N ALA A 3 29.17 8.78 -12.73
CA ALA A 3 28.12 8.99 -13.72
C ALA A 3 26.79 9.23 -13.00
N ALA A 4 26.47 10.51 -12.84
CA ALA A 4 25.14 11.09 -12.92
C ALA A 4 23.98 10.35 -12.20
N VAL A 5 23.95 10.45 -10.87
CA VAL A 5 22.68 10.36 -10.11
C VAL A 5 21.89 11.67 -10.33
N LYS A 6 21.38 11.87 -11.55
CA LYS A 6 20.49 13.00 -11.85
C LYS A 6 19.12 12.72 -11.22
N SER A 7 18.86 13.40 -10.11
CA SER A 7 17.56 13.85 -9.62
C SER A 7 16.34 13.05 -10.11
N ALA A 8 16.06 11.90 -9.49
CA ALA A 8 14.74 11.30 -9.54
C ALA A 8 13.76 12.22 -8.78
N THR A 9 13.20 13.17 -9.53
CA THR A 9 12.06 13.98 -9.12
C THR A 9 10.92 13.07 -8.64
N LEU A 10 10.06 13.61 -7.78
CA LEU A 10 9.01 12.93 -7.00
C LEU A 10 7.84 12.32 -7.81
N ARG A 11 8.14 11.58 -8.88
CA ARG A 11 7.19 10.87 -9.73
C ARG A 11 7.87 9.54 -10.10
N SER A 12 7.68 8.45 -9.38
CA SER A 12 6.39 7.80 -9.24
C SER A 12 6.61 6.57 -8.35
N LEU A 13 5.64 6.21 -7.53
CA LEU A 13 5.59 4.89 -6.90
C LEU A 13 5.16 3.80 -7.90
N PHE A 14 5.10 4.16 -9.18
CA PHE A 14 4.50 3.39 -10.25
C PHE A 14 5.54 3.03 -11.30
N THR A 15 5.89 1.75 -11.38
CA THR A 15 6.81 1.25 -12.42
C THR A 15 6.02 0.92 -13.67
N ARG A 16 6.49 1.38 -14.83
CA ARG A 16 5.93 1.02 -16.14
C ARG A 16 6.42 -0.38 -16.52
N ILE A 17 5.49 -1.26 -16.84
CA ILE A 17 5.77 -2.65 -17.20
C ILE A 17 5.08 -2.96 -18.52
N ARG A 18 5.75 -3.76 -19.36
CA ARG A 18 5.22 -4.29 -20.61
C ARG A 18 4.41 -5.54 -20.28
N THR A 19 3.09 -5.49 -20.49
CA THR A 19 2.20 -6.64 -20.31
C THR A 19 1.96 -7.31 -21.66
N PHE A 20 2.12 -8.63 -21.73
CA PHE A 20 1.73 -9.40 -22.92
C PHE A 20 0.21 -9.64 -22.87
N SER A 21 -0.55 -9.02 -23.77
CA SER A 21 -2.00 -9.25 -23.84
C SER A 21 -2.33 -10.38 -24.81
N THR A 22 -2.38 -11.59 -24.29
CA THR A 22 -3.32 -12.61 -24.74
C THR A 22 -3.89 -13.25 -23.49
N THR A 23 -5.21 -13.37 -23.46
CA THR A 23 -6.06 -14.00 -22.44
C THR A 23 -5.38 -15.13 -21.65
N ALA A 24 -5.50 -15.05 -20.31
CA ALA A 24 -5.02 -15.99 -19.29
C ALA A 24 -3.47 -16.11 -19.15
N ALA A 25 -2.95 -15.67 -18.00
CA ALA A 25 -1.53 -15.69 -17.61
C ALA A 25 -0.60 -14.73 -18.41
N ALA A 26 -0.78 -13.43 -18.22
CA ALA A 26 0.15 -12.43 -18.74
C ALA A 26 1.42 -12.36 -17.87
N SER A 27 2.55 -12.84 -18.40
CA SER A 27 3.87 -12.43 -17.91
C SER A 27 4.12 -10.98 -18.34
N ALA A 28 4.88 -10.22 -17.56
CA ALA A 28 5.12 -8.81 -17.79
C ALA A 28 6.59 -8.47 -17.49
N SER A 29 7.29 -7.79 -18.39
CA SER A 29 8.71 -7.43 -18.23
C SER A 29 8.89 -5.92 -18.05
N THR A 30 9.76 -5.52 -17.14
CA THR A 30 10.09 -4.11 -16.91
C THR A 30 10.84 -3.58 -18.13
N ALA A 31 10.29 -2.58 -18.83
CA ALA A 31 10.76 -2.22 -20.17
C ALA A 31 11.95 -1.25 -20.16
N THR A 32 13.06 -1.63 -20.81
CA THR A 32 14.19 -0.74 -21.17
C THR A 32 14.71 -0.88 -22.61
N SER A 33 14.20 -1.79 -23.46
CA SER A 33 14.71 -1.97 -24.84
C SER A 33 13.65 -1.76 -25.93
N LYS A 34 14.01 -0.99 -26.97
CA LYS A 34 13.26 -0.85 -28.24
C LYS A 34 13.42 -2.15 -29.07
N PRO A 35 12.34 -2.75 -29.62
CA PRO A 35 12.46 -3.90 -30.51
C PRO A 35 12.83 -3.50 -31.95
N SER A 36 13.65 -4.31 -32.61
CA SER A 36 14.06 -4.18 -34.01
C SER A 36 12.99 -4.71 -34.99
N SER A 37 13.13 -4.35 -36.25
CA SER A 37 12.06 -4.05 -37.22
C SER A 37 11.42 -5.22 -37.98
N LYS A 38 11.53 -6.48 -37.55
CA LYS A 38 11.01 -7.63 -38.35
C LYS A 38 10.34 -8.78 -37.57
N GLU A 39 9.59 -8.48 -36.51
CA GLU A 39 8.65 -9.45 -35.92
C GLU A 39 7.23 -8.87 -35.94
N THR A 40 6.29 -9.67 -36.44
CA THR A 40 4.84 -9.41 -36.53
C THR A 40 4.31 -8.60 -35.34
N ALA A 41 3.51 -7.56 -35.65
CA ALA A 41 3.06 -6.51 -34.74
C ALA A 41 2.27 -7.05 -33.52
N ARG A 42 2.98 -7.60 -32.53
CA ARG A 42 2.45 -7.84 -31.19
C ARG A 42 2.17 -6.47 -30.58
N LEU A 43 0.89 -6.11 -30.43
CA LEU A 43 0.46 -4.91 -29.71
C LEU A 43 0.90 -5.02 -28.25
N PHE A 44 2.09 -4.49 -27.94
CA PHE A 44 2.61 -4.45 -26.59
C PHE A 44 1.83 -3.42 -25.77
N ARG A 45 0.97 -3.88 -24.87
CA ARG A 45 0.28 -3.01 -23.92
C ARG A 45 1.22 -2.69 -22.77
N TYR A 46 1.48 -1.41 -22.52
CA TYR A 46 2.20 -0.98 -21.33
C TYR A 46 1.21 -0.67 -20.22
N SER A 47 1.52 -1.15 -19.01
CA SER A 47 0.71 -0.97 -17.81
C SER A 47 1.59 -0.46 -16.67
N TYR A 48 1.02 0.23 -15.69
CA TYR A 48 1.75 0.66 -14.49
C TYR A 48 1.38 -0.23 -13.31
N ILE A 49 2.36 -0.56 -12.49
CA ILE A 49 2.14 -1.26 -11.21
C ILE A 49 2.74 -0.47 -10.06
N VAL A 50 2.27 -0.72 -8.84
CA VAL A 50 3.00 -0.29 -7.64
C VAL A 50 4.31 -1.07 -7.59
N ALA A 51 5.42 -0.34 -7.51
CA ALA A 51 6.74 -0.96 -7.55
C ALA A 51 7.02 -1.71 -6.23
N PRO A 52 7.34 -3.02 -6.27
CA PRO A 52 7.85 -3.73 -5.13
C PRO A 52 9.30 -3.33 -4.83
N ASP A 53 9.71 -3.56 -3.60
CA ASP A 53 11.07 -3.32 -3.14
C ASP A 53 12.05 -4.20 -3.91
N ASN A 54 13.22 -3.65 -4.27
CA ASN A 54 14.27 -4.31 -5.06
C ASN A 54 13.86 -4.81 -6.47
N LEU A 55 12.78 -4.27 -7.07
CA LEU A 55 12.45 -4.56 -8.46
C LEU A 55 13.37 -3.79 -9.42
N HIS A 56 14.12 -4.52 -10.25
CA HIS A 56 15.02 -3.95 -11.24
C HIS A 56 14.42 -3.99 -12.66
N PRO A 57 14.85 -3.06 -13.56
CA PRO A 57 14.52 -3.15 -14.98
C PRO A 57 14.96 -4.49 -15.59
N GLY A 58 14.16 -5.06 -16.50
CA GLY A 58 14.42 -6.37 -17.11
C GLY A 58 13.91 -7.59 -16.34
N MET A 59 13.51 -7.44 -15.07
CA MET A 59 12.88 -8.54 -14.33
C MET A 59 11.51 -8.88 -14.93
N LYS A 60 11.22 -10.18 -15.06
CA LYS A 60 9.92 -10.69 -15.48
C LYS A 60 9.08 -10.95 -14.25
N ILE A 61 7.92 -10.32 -14.16
CA ILE A 61 6.91 -10.56 -13.13
C ILE A 61 5.66 -11.15 -13.77
N MET A 62 4.85 -11.86 -12.99
CA MET A 62 3.65 -12.52 -13.49
C MET A 62 2.44 -12.10 -12.67
N ASN A 63 1.30 -11.90 -13.35
CA ASN A 63 0.00 -11.85 -12.68
C ASN A 63 -0.73 -13.17 -12.95
N ARG A 64 -0.89 -13.98 -11.90
CA ARG A 64 -1.55 -15.28 -11.96
C ARG A 64 -2.97 -15.12 -11.42
N SER A 65 -3.94 -14.90 -12.30
CA SER A 65 -5.36 -14.80 -11.91
C SER A 65 -6.06 -16.15 -11.79
N ASN A 66 -5.50 -17.22 -12.37
CA ASN A 66 -6.10 -18.55 -12.32
C ASN A 66 -5.07 -19.69 -12.47
N SER A 67 -5.36 -20.78 -11.76
CA SER A 67 -4.89 -22.17 -11.85
C SER A 67 -3.39 -22.57 -11.79
N LEU A 68 -3.24 -23.61 -10.97
CA LEU A 68 -2.15 -24.51 -10.65
C LEU A 68 -1.76 -25.45 -11.82
N THR A 69 -2.00 -25.09 -13.08
CA THR A 69 -1.74 -25.99 -14.22
C THR A 69 -0.52 -25.51 -15.01
N GLY A 70 0.51 -26.35 -15.03
CA GLY A 70 1.80 -26.07 -15.68
C GLY A 70 2.97 -25.95 -14.69
N TRP A 71 3.16 -26.96 -13.84
CA TRP A 71 4.40 -27.13 -13.08
C TRP A 71 5.30 -28.07 -13.85
N ASN A 72 6.19 -27.52 -14.68
CA ASN A 72 7.43 -28.23 -14.94
C ASN A 72 8.31 -27.99 -13.70
N GLN A 73 8.37 -29.03 -12.86
CA GLN A 73 9.27 -29.13 -11.71
C GLN A 73 10.70 -28.93 -12.19
N GLY A 74 11.25 -27.73 -11.97
CA GLY A 74 12.63 -27.44 -12.33
C GLY A 74 12.89 -25.96 -12.40
N LEU A 75 13.42 -25.42 -11.30
CA LEU A 75 13.97 -24.07 -11.11
C LEU A 75 12.96 -22.95 -10.80
N ILE A 76 12.99 -22.58 -9.52
CA ILE A 76 12.40 -21.40 -8.86
C ILE A 76 10.91 -21.56 -8.56
N ASP A 77 10.60 -21.78 -7.28
CA ASP A 77 9.23 -21.68 -6.77
C ASP A 77 8.65 -20.30 -7.17
N PRO A 78 7.63 -20.23 -8.05
CA PRO A 78 7.01 -18.97 -8.47
C PRO A 78 6.35 -18.21 -7.30
N LEU A 79 6.26 -18.87 -6.14
CA LEU A 79 5.88 -18.38 -4.82
C LEU A 79 6.93 -17.50 -4.14
N SER A 80 8.18 -17.48 -4.62
CA SER A 80 9.29 -16.77 -3.98
C SER A 80 9.65 -15.46 -4.69
N GLN A 81 9.23 -15.30 -5.96
CA GLN A 81 9.63 -14.13 -6.73
C GLN A 81 8.84 -12.89 -6.34
N VAL A 82 9.57 -11.88 -5.88
CA VAL A 82 9.04 -10.56 -5.53
C VAL A 82 8.40 -9.88 -6.75
N GLY A 83 7.20 -9.33 -6.56
CA GLY A 83 6.45 -8.62 -7.60
C GLY A 83 5.46 -9.48 -8.38
N ASN A 84 5.45 -10.80 -8.17
CA ASN A 84 4.36 -11.64 -8.69
C ASN A 84 3.06 -11.39 -7.93
N SER A 85 1.95 -11.35 -8.66
CA SER A 85 0.61 -11.24 -8.10
C SER A 85 -0.17 -12.54 -8.28
N MET A 86 -0.83 -13.00 -7.21
CA MET A 86 -1.60 -14.24 -7.19
C MET A 86 -2.67 -14.17 -6.07
N PRO A 87 -3.65 -15.10 -6.04
CA PRO A 87 -4.61 -15.21 -4.94
C PRO A 87 -3.92 -15.57 -3.62
N LEU A 88 -4.48 -15.11 -2.50
CA LEU A 88 -3.96 -15.42 -1.16
C LEU A 88 -3.94 -16.93 -0.88
N SER A 89 -4.87 -17.70 -1.45
CA SER A 89 -4.91 -19.16 -1.35
C SER A 89 -3.65 -19.86 -1.87
N SER A 90 -3.00 -19.27 -2.87
CA SER A 90 -1.81 -19.84 -3.48
C SER A 90 -0.53 -19.47 -2.73
N MET A 91 -0.55 -18.47 -1.86
CA MET A 91 0.65 -17.96 -1.19
C MET A 91 0.99 -18.76 0.07
N ARG A 92 2.29 -18.91 0.37
CA ARG A 92 2.75 -19.57 1.60
C ARG A 92 2.49 -18.71 2.84
N ILE A 93 2.10 -19.35 3.93
CA ILE A 93 1.99 -18.72 5.25
C ILE A 93 3.34 -18.10 5.63
N GLY A 94 3.31 -16.89 6.21
CA GLY A 94 4.49 -16.16 6.63
C GLY A 94 5.11 -15.25 5.58
N THR A 95 4.67 -15.33 4.32
CA THR A 95 5.12 -14.43 3.26
C THR A 95 4.68 -12.99 3.51
N PHE A 96 5.50 -12.05 3.03
CA PHE A 96 5.15 -10.63 3.02
C PHE A 96 4.45 -10.27 1.72
N VAL A 97 3.37 -9.51 1.83
CA VAL A 97 2.52 -9.12 0.70
C VAL A 97 2.17 -7.64 0.75
N HIS A 98 1.89 -7.06 -0.41
CA HIS A 98 1.41 -5.70 -0.58
C HIS A 98 0.33 -5.65 -1.68
N CYS A 99 -0.33 -4.50 -1.85
CA CYS A 99 -1.44 -4.34 -2.79
C CYS A 99 -2.52 -5.41 -2.62
N VAL A 100 -3.07 -5.53 -1.42
CA VAL A 100 -4.09 -6.55 -1.09
C VAL A 100 -5.49 -6.05 -1.46
N GLU A 101 -6.28 -6.90 -2.09
CA GLU A 101 -7.69 -6.63 -2.37
C GLU A 101 -8.55 -6.64 -1.10
N HIS A 102 -9.66 -5.91 -1.11
CA HIS A 102 -10.62 -5.99 0.00
C HIS A 102 -11.58 -7.17 -0.18
N ARG A 103 -12.12 -7.31 -1.39
CA ARG A 103 -12.90 -8.46 -1.88
C ARG A 103 -12.36 -8.87 -3.24
N PRO A 104 -12.57 -10.12 -3.67
CA PRO A 104 -12.04 -10.62 -4.94
C PRO A 104 -12.50 -9.74 -6.11
N GLY A 105 -11.57 -9.25 -6.92
CA GLY A 105 -11.86 -8.47 -8.12
C GLY A 105 -12.17 -6.98 -7.91
N GLU A 106 -12.20 -6.48 -6.66
CA GLU A 106 -12.34 -5.04 -6.39
C GLU A 106 -11.03 -4.26 -6.59
N GLY A 107 -9.93 -4.95 -6.89
CA GLY A 107 -8.61 -4.38 -6.98
C GLY A 107 -7.97 -4.05 -5.62
N ALA A 108 -6.68 -3.78 -5.67
CA ALA A 108 -5.87 -3.56 -4.47
C ALA A 108 -6.29 -2.27 -3.74
N LYS A 109 -6.79 -2.41 -2.50
CA LYS A 109 -7.19 -1.30 -1.63
C LYS A 109 -6.27 -1.13 -0.43
N TYR A 110 -5.70 -2.24 0.06
CA TYR A 110 -4.86 -2.26 1.25
C TYR A 110 -3.37 -2.33 0.91
N VAL A 111 -2.53 -1.82 1.84
CA VAL A 111 -1.06 -1.95 1.81
C VAL A 111 -0.43 -1.44 0.49
N ARG A 112 -0.71 -0.17 0.15
CA ARG A 112 -0.18 0.48 -1.06
C ARG A 112 0.86 1.56 -0.80
N SER A 113 1.03 1.95 0.46
CA SER A 113 1.91 3.04 0.85
C SER A 113 3.37 2.63 0.77
N ALA A 114 4.24 3.58 0.46
CA ALA A 114 5.69 3.38 0.38
C ALA A 114 6.23 2.64 1.62
N GLY A 115 7.02 1.58 1.40
CA GLY A 115 7.60 0.80 2.48
C GLY A 115 6.60 0.03 3.35
N THR A 116 5.35 -0.20 2.93
CA THR A 116 4.41 -1.01 3.71
C THR A 116 4.33 -2.45 3.20
N SER A 117 4.07 -3.38 4.11
CA SER A 117 3.76 -4.78 3.84
C SER A 117 2.79 -5.31 4.88
N ALA A 118 2.05 -6.35 4.53
CA ALA A 118 1.32 -7.22 5.43
C ALA A 118 1.97 -8.61 5.44
N LYS A 119 1.70 -9.40 6.47
CA LYS A 119 2.20 -10.78 6.59
C LYS A 119 1.04 -11.75 6.62
N ILE A 120 1.12 -12.83 5.86
CA ILE A 120 0.14 -13.93 5.92
C ILE A 120 0.36 -14.68 7.24
N MET A 121 -0.63 -14.68 8.12
CA MET A 121 -0.54 -15.35 9.42
C MET A 121 -1.17 -16.73 9.40
N LYS A 122 -2.35 -16.85 8.77
CA LYS A 122 -3.09 -18.11 8.66
C LYS A 122 -3.78 -18.17 7.30
N LEU A 123 -3.73 -19.35 6.69
CA LEU A 123 -4.56 -19.73 5.57
C LEU A 123 -5.58 -20.72 6.15
N GLY A 124 -6.84 -20.30 6.26
CA GLY A 124 -7.93 -21.12 6.79
C GLY A 124 -8.49 -22.03 5.71
N GLU A 125 -8.85 -23.25 6.10
CA GLU A 125 -9.46 -24.25 5.20
C GLU A 125 -10.85 -23.80 4.71
N ASP A 126 -11.53 -22.94 5.48
CA ASP A 126 -12.85 -22.37 5.17
C ASP A 126 -12.85 -21.29 4.06
N GLY A 127 -11.76 -21.19 3.30
CA GLY A 127 -11.61 -20.17 2.24
C GLY A 127 -11.33 -18.76 2.77
N GLN A 128 -10.91 -18.62 4.03
CA GLN A 128 -10.54 -17.35 4.65
C GLN A 128 -9.03 -17.24 4.91
N CYS A 129 -8.47 -16.05 4.81
CA CYS A 129 -7.07 -15.74 5.07
C CYS A 129 -6.93 -14.68 6.15
N VAL A 130 -6.06 -14.89 7.13
CA VAL A 130 -5.76 -13.89 8.15
C VAL A 130 -4.44 -13.21 7.83
N LEU A 131 -4.51 -11.89 7.62
CA LEU A 131 -3.33 -11.06 7.37
C LEU A 131 -3.05 -10.16 8.57
N LYS A 132 -1.77 -10.10 8.95
CA LYS A 132 -1.25 -9.08 9.87
C LYS A 132 -0.97 -7.80 9.09
N MET A 133 -1.79 -6.80 9.32
CA MET A 133 -1.74 -5.50 8.66
C MET A 133 -0.57 -4.65 9.18
N PRO A 134 -0.09 -3.64 8.41
CA PRO A 134 0.95 -2.71 8.87
C PRO A 134 0.53 -1.88 10.10
N SER A 135 -0.78 -1.75 10.33
CA SER A 135 -1.35 -1.15 11.55
C SER A 135 -1.20 -2.03 12.80
N GLY A 136 -0.72 -3.27 12.66
CA GLY A 136 -0.61 -4.25 13.74
C GLY A 136 -1.91 -5.00 14.04
N ARG A 137 -3.00 -4.75 13.31
CA ARG A 137 -4.26 -5.50 13.41
C ARG A 137 -4.19 -6.78 12.59
N GLU A 138 -4.88 -7.81 13.02
CA GLU A 138 -5.13 -9.01 12.20
C GLU A 138 -6.53 -8.89 11.59
N LYS A 139 -6.60 -8.98 10.27
CA LYS A 139 -7.86 -8.86 9.51
C LYS A 139 -8.03 -10.10 8.62
N ILE A 140 -9.26 -10.58 8.55
CA ILE A 140 -9.73 -11.67 7.71
C ILE A 140 -10.03 -11.12 6.32
N PHE A 141 -9.58 -11.85 5.31
CA PHE A 141 -9.83 -11.65 3.89
C PHE A 141 -10.33 -12.95 3.27
N ASP A 142 -10.99 -12.86 2.11
CA ASP A 142 -11.29 -14.03 1.30
C ASP A 142 -9.98 -14.57 0.70
N SER A 143 -9.81 -15.89 0.68
CA SER A 143 -8.68 -16.59 0.07
C SER A 143 -8.53 -16.31 -1.43
N LYS A 144 -9.64 -15.95 -2.11
CA LYS A 144 -9.66 -15.58 -3.53
C LYS A 144 -9.13 -14.17 -3.81
N CYS A 145 -8.98 -13.32 -2.79
CA CYS A 145 -8.44 -11.97 -2.96
C CYS A 145 -7.02 -12.02 -3.53
N GLN A 146 -6.71 -11.14 -4.47
CA GLN A 146 -5.35 -11.02 -5.00
C GLN A 146 -4.45 -10.19 -4.07
N ALA A 147 -3.17 -10.55 -4.07
CA ALA A 147 -2.11 -9.76 -3.48
C ALA A 147 -0.83 -9.87 -4.32
N THR A 148 0.13 -8.98 -4.07
CA THR A 148 1.46 -9.02 -4.70
C THR A 148 2.51 -9.38 -3.66
N ILE A 149 3.42 -10.28 -4.00
CA ILE A 149 4.50 -10.73 -3.10
C ILE A 149 5.52 -9.61 -2.91
N GLY A 150 5.92 -9.41 -1.66
CA GLY A 150 6.96 -8.48 -1.22
C GLY A 150 6.41 -7.26 -0.50
N ARG A 151 7.27 -6.25 -0.38
CA ARG A 151 6.98 -4.96 0.25
C ARG A 151 6.90 -3.88 -0.82
N VAL A 152 6.12 -2.82 -0.58
CA VAL A 152 6.14 -1.64 -1.46
C VAL A 152 7.52 -0.97 -1.39
N SER A 153 8.04 -0.57 -2.54
CA SER A 153 9.31 0.18 -2.67
C SER A 153 9.34 1.48 -1.87
N ASN A 154 10.54 2.07 -1.80
CA ASN A 154 10.81 3.35 -1.13
C ASN A 154 10.53 3.32 0.39
N PRO A 155 11.17 2.41 1.15
CA PRO A 155 11.03 2.36 2.61
C PRO A 155 11.55 3.64 3.29
N GLU A 156 12.54 4.29 2.69
CA GLU A 156 13.16 5.53 3.21
C GLU A 156 12.22 6.73 3.21
N ARG A 157 11.07 6.65 2.51
CA ARG A 157 10.08 7.73 2.45
C ARG A 157 9.66 8.23 3.85
N LYS A 158 9.68 7.36 4.86
CA LYS A 158 9.37 7.71 6.26
C LYS A 158 10.41 8.64 6.89
N HIS A 159 11.68 8.56 6.48
CA HIS A 159 12.77 9.35 7.04
C HIS A 159 12.95 10.71 6.36
N ARG A 160 12.23 10.96 5.26
CA ARG A 160 12.30 12.22 4.53
C ARG A 160 11.74 13.39 5.35
N LYS A 161 12.62 14.31 5.76
CA LYS A 161 12.26 15.59 6.39
C LYS A 161 12.02 16.68 5.35
N LEU A 162 11.00 17.50 5.56
CA LEU A 162 10.79 18.72 4.77
C LEU A 162 11.71 19.81 5.32
N ARG A 163 12.53 20.43 4.46
CA ARG A 163 13.55 21.41 4.89
C ARG A 163 13.02 22.84 5.01
N LYS A 164 11.96 23.18 4.27
CA LYS A 164 11.35 24.53 4.27
C LYS A 164 9.83 24.46 4.20
N ALA A 165 9.15 25.46 4.74
CA ALA A 165 7.68 25.54 4.71
C ALA A 165 7.10 25.47 3.29
N GLY A 166 7.77 26.10 2.32
CA GLY A 166 7.37 26.07 0.90
C GLY A 166 7.32 24.66 0.29
N GLN A 167 8.14 23.70 0.76
CA GLN A 167 8.06 22.31 0.28
C GLN A 167 6.73 21.64 0.66
N SER A 168 6.14 22.02 1.80
CA SER A 168 4.80 21.55 2.18
C SER A 168 3.74 22.06 1.20
N ARG A 169 3.87 23.32 0.77
CA ARG A 169 2.99 23.94 -0.23
C ARG A 169 3.11 23.27 -1.60
N TRP A 170 4.31 22.90 -2.03
CA TRP A 170 4.53 22.12 -3.27
C TRP A 170 3.86 20.74 -3.25
N LEU A 171 3.63 20.18 -2.06
CA LEU A 171 2.89 18.93 -1.87
C LEU A 171 1.36 19.15 -1.77
N GLY A 172 0.87 20.37 -2.03
CA GLY A 172 -0.55 20.72 -1.96
C GLY A 172 -1.11 20.89 -0.54
N ARG A 173 -0.25 20.93 0.49
CA ARG A 173 -0.69 21.09 1.89
C ARG A 173 -0.73 22.56 2.27
N ARG A 174 -1.91 23.08 2.59
CA ARG A 174 -2.10 24.45 3.11
C ARG A 174 -1.69 24.53 4.60
N PRO A 175 -1.28 25.72 5.09
CA PRO A 175 -1.01 25.89 6.52
C PRO A 175 -2.29 25.63 7.33
N VAL A 176 -2.14 24.95 8.47
CA VAL A 176 -3.25 24.66 9.40
C VAL A 176 -3.03 25.49 10.66
N VAL A 177 -4.04 26.26 11.05
CA VAL A 177 -4.03 27.09 12.26
C VAL A 177 -4.45 26.23 13.46
N ARG A 178 -3.76 26.39 14.59
CA ARG A 178 -4.10 25.67 15.83
C ARG A 178 -5.36 26.26 16.44
N GLY A 179 -6.24 25.43 17.00
CA GLY A 179 -7.48 25.88 17.65
C GLY A 179 -7.27 26.87 18.80
N VAL A 180 -6.15 26.75 19.52
CA VAL A 180 -5.75 27.68 20.61
C VAL A 180 -5.48 29.10 20.11
N ALA A 181 -5.12 29.27 18.84
CA ALA A 181 -4.88 30.60 18.26
C ALA A 181 -6.14 31.24 17.68
N MET A 182 -7.29 30.60 17.83
CA MET A 182 -8.57 31.05 17.28
C MET A 182 -9.44 31.69 18.36
N ASN A 183 -10.58 32.26 17.95
CA ASN A 183 -11.58 32.80 18.87
C ASN A 183 -12.51 31.67 19.39
N PRO A 184 -13.21 31.88 20.52
CA PRO A 184 -14.15 30.90 21.07
C PRO A 184 -15.25 30.45 20.09
N VAL A 185 -15.63 31.34 19.15
CA VAL A 185 -16.63 31.05 18.11
C VAL A 185 -16.13 30.04 17.07
N ASP A 186 -14.83 30.04 16.77
CA ASP A 186 -14.24 29.24 15.70
C ASP A 186 -13.81 27.86 16.19
N HIS A 187 -13.34 27.78 17.43
CA HIS A 187 -12.82 26.54 17.99
C HIS A 187 -13.12 26.44 19.49
N PRO A 188 -13.46 25.23 20.00
CA PRO A 188 -13.63 25.00 21.45
C PRO A 188 -12.38 25.23 22.32
N HIS A 189 -11.23 25.55 21.72
CA HIS A 189 -9.98 25.86 22.42
C HIS A 189 -9.59 27.33 22.27
N GLY A 190 -10.40 28.09 21.54
CA GLY A 190 -10.13 29.50 21.25
C GLY A 190 -10.48 30.40 22.43
N GLY A 191 -9.88 31.59 22.41
CA GLY A 191 -10.03 32.62 23.44
C GLY A 191 -9.15 32.44 24.68
N GLY A 192 -9.49 33.21 25.72
CA GLY A 192 -8.66 33.41 26.90
C GLY A 192 -7.62 34.51 26.71
N GLU A 193 -7.14 35.07 27.81
CA GLU A 193 -6.06 36.06 27.80
C GLU A 193 -4.71 35.36 27.61
N GLY A 194 -3.91 35.86 26.66
CA GLY A 194 -2.60 35.31 26.36
C GLY A 194 -2.63 33.88 25.79
N ARG A 195 -1.59 33.10 26.06
CA ARG A 195 -1.45 31.72 25.54
C ARG A 195 -1.93 30.72 26.58
N THR A 196 -3.19 30.29 26.47
CA THR A 196 -3.75 29.26 27.34
C THR A 196 -3.77 27.89 26.66
N SER A 197 -3.86 26.81 27.44
CA SER A 197 -4.03 25.44 26.91
C SER A 197 -5.49 25.10 26.57
N GLY A 198 -6.40 26.09 26.63
CA GLY A 198 -7.83 25.94 26.36
C GLY A 198 -8.66 25.34 27.50
N GLY A 199 -8.04 24.95 28.64
CA GLY A 199 -8.73 24.54 29.87
C GLY A 199 -9.68 23.33 29.76
N ARG A 200 -9.68 22.62 28.63
CA ARG A 200 -10.63 21.57 28.27
C ARG A 200 -9.91 20.36 27.67
N PRO A 201 -10.53 19.16 27.65
CA PRO A 201 -9.98 18.03 26.92
C PRO A 201 -9.71 18.40 25.45
N SER A 202 -8.69 17.80 24.84
CA SER A 202 -8.38 18.06 23.44
C SER A 202 -9.53 17.57 22.54
N VAL A 203 -10.16 18.51 21.82
CA VAL A 203 -11.28 18.26 20.91
C VAL A 203 -10.95 18.79 19.51
N SER A 204 -11.71 18.33 18.53
CA SER A 204 -11.74 18.87 17.16
C SER A 204 -12.54 20.18 17.12
N PRO A 205 -12.51 20.93 16.00
CA PRO A 205 -13.32 22.14 15.84
C PRO A 205 -14.82 21.88 16.08
N TRP A 206 -15.29 20.67 15.79
CA TRP A 206 -16.67 20.23 16.00
C TRP A 206 -16.93 19.59 17.38
N GLY A 207 -16.05 19.79 18.36
CA GLY A 207 -16.23 19.29 19.72
C GLY A 207 -15.98 17.79 19.94
N LYS A 208 -15.68 17.01 18.89
CA LYS A 208 -15.35 15.58 19.07
C LYS A 208 -14.01 15.40 19.79
N PRO A 209 -13.89 14.58 20.85
CA PRO A 209 -12.63 14.31 21.53
C PRO A 209 -11.56 13.71 20.61
N THR A 210 -10.32 14.21 20.68
CA THR A 210 -9.19 13.79 19.82
C THR A 210 -8.13 12.95 20.54
N LYS A 211 -8.11 12.99 21.88
CA LYS A 211 -7.21 12.19 22.74
C LYS A 211 -8.01 11.17 23.55
N GLY A 212 -7.34 10.33 24.33
CA GLY A 212 -8.01 9.41 25.29
C GLY A 212 -8.62 8.15 24.67
N GLY A 213 -8.48 7.91 23.37
CA GLY A 213 -8.99 6.67 22.76
C GLY A 213 -10.46 6.69 22.39
N TYR A 214 -11.03 7.88 22.21
CA TYR A 214 -12.33 8.04 21.56
C TYR A 214 -12.30 7.35 20.19
N LYS A 215 -13.05 6.23 20.07
CA LYS A 215 -13.13 5.45 18.83
C LYS A 215 -14.23 6.05 17.96
N THR A 216 -13.85 6.53 16.78
CA THR A 216 -14.78 7.10 15.80
C THR A 216 -15.49 6.05 14.97
N VAL A 217 -15.02 4.80 14.99
CA VAL A 217 -15.63 3.71 14.24
C VAL A 217 -16.92 3.26 14.91
N LEU A 218 -18.01 3.22 14.14
CA LEU A 218 -19.32 2.78 14.61
C LEU A 218 -19.31 1.27 14.86
N LYS A 219 -19.87 0.84 15.99
CA LYS A 219 -19.94 -0.58 16.39
C LYS A 219 -20.68 -1.48 15.39
N LYS A 220 -21.53 -0.90 14.52
CA LYS A 220 -22.33 -1.63 13.52
C LYS A 220 -21.61 -1.86 12.19
N ASN A 221 -20.40 -1.31 12.01
CA ASN A 221 -19.69 -1.45 10.73
C ASN A 221 -19.30 -2.90 10.48
N HIS A 222 -19.78 -3.47 9.37
CA HIS A 222 -19.57 -4.87 9.01
C HIS A 222 -18.08 -5.23 8.89
N ASP A 223 -17.25 -4.26 8.47
CA ASP A 223 -15.80 -4.44 8.29
C ASP A 223 -15.01 -4.67 9.58
N ASP A 224 -15.55 -4.23 10.73
CA ASP A 224 -14.93 -4.45 12.05
C ASP A 224 -15.09 -5.90 12.49
N ARG A 225 -16.12 -6.62 12.02
CA ARG A 225 -16.31 -8.06 12.30
C ARG A 225 -15.20 -8.90 11.69
N ALA A 226 -14.63 -8.44 10.58
CA ALA A 226 -13.51 -9.10 9.92
C ALA A 226 -12.16 -8.86 10.65
N VAL A 227 -12.11 -8.12 11.76
CA VAL A 227 -10.86 -7.88 12.51
C VAL A 227 -10.78 -8.83 13.70
N THR A 228 -9.95 -9.86 13.60
CA THR A 228 -9.78 -10.89 14.63
C THR A 228 -8.99 -10.38 15.83
N LYS A 229 -7.93 -9.59 15.60
CA LYS A 229 -7.09 -9.05 16.67
C LYS A 229 -6.94 -7.55 16.55
N LYS A 230 -7.31 -6.84 17.62
CA LYS A 230 -7.08 -5.40 17.74
C LYS A 230 -5.58 -5.16 17.93
N GLY A 231 -5.03 -4.27 17.10
CA GLY A 231 -3.63 -3.89 17.18
C GLY A 231 -3.35 -3.14 18.47
N GLY A 232 -2.21 -3.44 19.10
CA GLY A 232 -1.73 -2.71 20.26
C GLY A 232 -1.56 -1.23 19.93
N ARG A 233 -2.07 -0.34 20.78
CA ARG A 233 -1.78 1.09 20.65
C ARG A 233 -0.31 1.26 21.00
N ARG A 234 0.49 1.75 20.05
CA ARG A 234 1.81 2.26 20.37
C ARG A 234 1.58 3.48 21.25
N GLY A 235 2.01 3.37 22.52
CA GLY A 235 2.00 4.46 23.50
C GLY A 235 2.82 5.64 23.03
#